data_AF-A0A7X8XB07-F1
#
_entry.id   AF-A0A7X8XB07-F1
#
_cell.length_a   1.000
_cell.length_b   1.000
_cell.length_c   1.000
_cell.angle_alpha   90.00
_cell.angle_beta   90.00
_cell.angle_gamma   90.00
#
_symmetry.space_group_name_H-M   'P 1'
#
loop_
_entity.id
_entity.type
_entity.pdbx_description
1 polymer ?
#
loop_
_entity_poly.entity_id
_entity_poly.type
_entity_poly.pdbx_seq_one_letter_code
_entity_poly.pdbx_strand_id
1 'polypeptide(L)'
;MDRKRHKKTPPFRKAKAVYELKTVREILRHPDPNPNVKWVFRKDERNKYEKLGYTLSQALNIVRMLRPKDFDISSPASSDRHAQTVDVYKIQDPYAPREKPRKLYMKFFVRFAETPDQADQLVMISFHD
;
A
#
# COMPACT_ATOMS: atom_id res chain seq x y z
N MET A 1 16.73 -49.99 -5.27
CA MET A 1 16.81 -48.82 -4.36
C MET A 1 16.62 -47.57 -5.20
N ASP A 2 15.42 -46.99 -5.16
CA ASP A 2 15.06 -45.85 -6.02
C ASP A 2 15.37 -44.52 -5.30
N ARG A 3 16.34 -43.77 -5.83
CA ARG A 3 16.78 -42.49 -5.27
C ARG A 3 15.77 -41.41 -5.67
N LYS A 4 14.88 -41.04 -4.74
CA LYS A 4 14.00 -39.86 -4.86
C LYS A 4 14.84 -38.61 -5.16
N ARG A 5 14.77 -38.13 -6.39
CA ARG A 5 15.37 -36.86 -6.82
C ARG A 5 14.60 -35.72 -6.15
N HIS A 6 15.21 -35.08 -5.15
CA HIS A 6 14.71 -33.81 -4.62
C HIS A 6 14.67 -32.78 -5.75
N LYS A 7 13.47 -32.45 -6.23
CA LYS A 7 13.23 -31.26 -7.05
C LYS A 7 13.63 -30.05 -6.22
N LYS A 8 14.76 -29.44 -6.55
CA LYS A 8 15.17 -28.14 -6.03
C LYS A 8 14.11 -27.13 -6.47
N THR A 9 13.29 -26.68 -5.53
CA THR A 9 12.38 -25.54 -5.74
C THR A 9 13.25 -24.36 -6.19
N PRO A 10 12.94 -23.68 -7.31
CA PRO A 10 13.65 -22.47 -7.68
C PRO A 10 13.57 -21.45 -6.53
N PRO A 11 14.57 -20.57 -6.35
CA PRO A 11 14.43 -19.50 -5.37
C PRO A 11 13.19 -18.69 -5.75
N PHE A 12 12.15 -18.72 -4.90
CA PHE A 12 11.02 -17.83 -5.02
C PHE A 12 11.58 -16.41 -5.04
N ARG A 13 11.62 -15.78 -6.23
CA ARG A 13 11.89 -14.35 -6.34
C ARG A 13 10.80 -13.69 -5.53
N LYS A 14 11.17 -13.09 -4.39
CA LYS A 14 10.23 -12.32 -3.58
C LYS A 14 9.61 -11.27 -4.49
N ALA A 15 8.28 -11.28 -4.60
CA ALA A 15 7.58 -10.26 -5.36
C ALA A 15 8.02 -8.88 -4.84
N LYS A 16 8.26 -7.94 -5.76
CA LYS A 16 8.69 -6.58 -5.43
C LYS A 16 7.53 -5.63 -5.75
N ALA A 17 7.33 -4.66 -4.87
CA ALA A 17 6.43 -3.54 -5.11
C ALA A 17 6.75 -2.83 -6.43
N VAL A 18 5.71 -2.39 -7.12
CA VAL A 18 5.82 -1.58 -8.35
C VAL A 18 6.30 -0.18 -8.00
N TYR A 19 5.79 0.38 -6.91
CA TYR A 19 6.09 1.75 -6.49
C TYR A 19 7.16 1.76 -5.40
N GLU A 20 8.18 2.60 -5.59
CA GLU A 20 9.21 2.76 -4.59
C GLU A 20 8.67 3.54 -3.38
N LEU A 21 8.83 2.98 -2.18
CA LEU A 21 8.44 3.64 -0.93
C LEU A 21 9.17 4.98 -0.72
N LYS A 22 10.32 5.21 -1.37
CA LYS A 22 11.00 6.51 -1.37
C LYS A 22 10.12 7.58 -2.02
N THR A 23 9.56 7.30 -3.20
CA THR A 23 8.63 8.20 -3.90
C THR A 23 7.37 8.43 -3.08
N VAL A 24 6.80 7.37 -2.49
CA VAL A 24 5.63 7.49 -1.61
C VAL A 24 5.90 8.45 -0.45
N ARG A 25 7.07 8.31 0.19
CA ARG A 25 7.47 9.20 1.29
C ARG A 25 7.72 10.64 0.82
N GLU A 26 8.28 10.83 -0.37
CA GLU A 26 8.48 12.16 -0.98
C GLU A 26 7.14 12.89 -1.13
N ILE A 27 6.13 12.22 -1.71
CA ILE A 27 4.76 12.75 -1.83
C ILE A 27 4.19 13.08 -0.45
N LEU A 28 4.44 12.23 0.54
CA LEU A 28 3.99 12.42 1.92
C LEU A 28 4.79 13.46 2.71
N ARG A 29 5.80 14.14 2.15
CA ARG A 29 6.51 15.24 2.83
C ARG A 29 5.69 16.51 2.97
N HIS A 30 4.69 16.72 2.10
CA HIS A 30 3.84 17.90 2.18
C HIS A 30 3.04 17.94 3.50
N PRO A 31 2.79 19.16 4.04
CA PRO A 31 2.05 19.34 5.29
C PRO A 31 0.60 18.90 5.15
N ASP A 32 -0.05 18.63 6.28
CA ASP A 32 -1.46 18.26 6.32
C ASP A 32 -2.35 19.52 6.25
N PRO A 33 -3.44 19.54 5.44
CA PRO A 33 -3.85 18.49 4.50
C PRO A 33 -2.94 18.42 3.26
N ASN A 34 -2.49 17.21 2.91
CA ASN A 34 -1.57 16.99 1.80
C ASN A 34 -2.32 16.95 0.45
N PRO A 35 -2.12 17.94 -0.46
CA PRO A 35 -2.85 18.02 -1.72
C PRO A 35 -2.49 16.91 -2.72
N ASN A 36 -1.35 16.25 -2.52
CA ASN A 36 -0.86 15.19 -3.39
C ASN A 36 -1.32 13.80 -2.95
N VAL A 37 -2.13 13.70 -1.89
CA VAL A 37 -2.76 12.44 -1.48
C VAL A 37 -4.24 12.45 -1.84
N LYS A 38 -4.65 11.51 -2.70
CA LYS A 38 -6.04 11.32 -3.09
C LYS A 38 -6.58 10.03 -2.50
N TRP A 39 -7.76 10.11 -1.92
CA TRP A 39 -8.46 8.93 -1.39
C TRP A 39 -9.61 8.55 -2.31
N VAL A 40 -9.52 7.35 -2.90
CA VAL A 40 -10.53 6.79 -3.80
C VAL A 40 -11.20 5.65 -3.06
N PHE A 41 -12.24 5.98 -2.31
CA PHE A 41 -12.98 5.00 -1.52
C PHE A 41 -14.11 4.37 -2.32
N ARG A 42 -14.32 3.06 -2.11
CA ARG A 42 -15.50 2.35 -2.64
C ARG A 42 -16.78 2.85 -1.94
N LYS A 43 -17.92 2.71 -2.64
CA LYS A 43 -19.26 3.15 -2.18
C LYS A 43 -19.69 2.54 -0.84
N ASP A 44 -19.06 1.44 -0.42
CA ASP A 44 -19.37 0.75 0.83
C ASP A 44 -18.75 1.42 2.07
N GLU A 45 -17.88 2.41 1.91
CA GLU A 45 -17.20 3.18 2.98
C GLU A 45 -16.41 2.37 4.02
N ARG A 46 -16.44 1.04 3.97
CA ARG A 46 -15.76 0.11 4.90
C ARG A 46 -14.24 0.17 4.79
N ASN A 47 -13.72 0.79 3.75
CA ASN A 47 -12.30 0.81 3.38
C ASN A 47 -11.61 2.14 3.70
N LYS A 48 -12.07 2.83 4.76
CA LYS A 48 -11.62 4.17 5.17
C LYS A 48 -10.92 4.14 6.53
N TYR A 49 -9.84 4.92 6.66
CA TYR A 49 -9.10 5.09 7.90
C TYR A 49 -9.96 5.63 9.06
N GLU A 50 -10.94 6.48 8.76
CA GLU A 50 -11.87 7.05 9.75
C GLU A 50 -12.67 5.98 10.49
N LYS A 51 -13.08 4.91 9.80
CA LYS A 51 -13.83 3.79 10.41
C LYS A 51 -13.00 2.99 11.40
N LEU A 52 -11.68 3.01 11.24
CA LEU A 52 -10.73 2.40 12.17
C LEU A 52 -10.35 3.31 13.34
N GLY A 53 -10.92 4.52 13.40
CA GLY A 53 -10.68 5.51 14.46
C GLY A 53 -9.43 6.36 14.25
N TYR A 54 -8.87 6.41 13.04
CA TYR A 54 -7.71 7.23 12.76
C TYR A 54 -8.06 8.63 12.28
N THR A 55 -7.23 9.59 12.66
CA THR A 55 -7.13 10.88 11.97
C THR A 55 -6.40 10.73 10.64
N LEU A 56 -6.58 11.69 9.71
CA LEU A 56 -5.83 11.71 8.45
C LEU A 56 -4.32 11.64 8.69
N SER A 57 -3.80 12.45 9.63
CA SER A 57 -2.37 12.48 9.98
C SER A 57 -1.86 11.13 10.48
N GLN A 58 -2.63 10.43 11.31
CA GLN A 58 -2.28 9.07 11.74
C GLN A 58 -2.25 8.10 10.56
N ALA A 59 -3.25 8.13 9.68
CA ALA A 59 -3.30 7.27 8.49
C ALA A 59 -2.09 7.50 7.57
N LEU A 60 -1.77 8.77 7.28
CA LEU A 60 -0.60 9.12 6.47
C LEU A 60 0.71 8.72 7.15
N ASN A 61 0.81 8.84 8.48
CA ASN A 61 1.98 8.39 9.22
C ASN A 61 2.17 6.86 9.12
N ILE A 62 1.09 6.08 9.14
CA ILE A 62 1.16 4.62 8.92
C ILE A 62 1.75 4.32 7.55
N VAL A 63 1.29 5.03 6.51
CA VAL A 63 1.83 4.85 5.14
C VAL A 63 3.32 5.25 5.07
N ARG A 64 3.74 6.32 5.75
CA ARG A 64 5.17 6.73 5.82
C ARG A 64 6.05 5.63 6.44
N MET A 65 5.53 4.90 7.43
CA MET A 65 6.23 3.83 8.16
C MET A 65 6.32 2.50 7.43
N LEU A 66 5.65 2.34 6.28
CA LEU A 66 5.74 1.12 5.47
C LEU A 66 7.19 0.78 5.13
N ARG A 67 7.51 -0.52 5.13
CA ARG A 67 8.82 -1.06 4.76
C ARG A 67 8.68 -2.02 3.57
N PRO A 68 9.76 -2.25 2.80
CA PRO A 68 9.71 -3.20 1.69
C PRO A 68 9.27 -4.61 2.07
N LYS A 69 9.52 -5.05 3.32
CA LYS A 69 9.07 -6.35 3.83
C LYS A 69 7.57 -6.45 4.14
N ASP A 70 6.90 -5.30 4.21
CA ASP A 70 5.47 -5.20 4.49
C ASP A 70 4.65 -5.32 3.20
N PHE A 71 5.31 -5.37 2.03
CA PHE A 71 4.69 -5.61 0.75
C PHE A 71 4.16 -7.04 0.66
N ASP A 72 2.91 -7.18 0.20
CA ASP A 72 2.24 -8.47 0.03
C ASP A 72 2.18 -8.84 -1.46
N ILE A 73 1.46 -8.04 -2.26
CA ILE A 73 1.23 -8.33 -3.67
C ILE A 73 0.96 -7.05 -4.48
N SER A 74 1.23 -7.10 -5.78
CA SER A 74 0.75 -6.12 -6.75
C SER A 74 -0.36 -6.72 -7.60
N SER A 75 -1.46 -6.00 -7.80
CA SER A 75 -2.60 -6.46 -8.61
C SER A 75 -3.14 -5.32 -9.47
N PRO A 76 -3.77 -5.56 -10.63
CA PRO A 76 -4.43 -4.47 -11.36
C PRO A 76 -5.59 -3.91 -10.52
N ALA A 77 -5.83 -2.60 -10.60
CA ALA A 77 -6.90 -1.93 -9.85
C ALA A 77 -8.31 -2.45 -10.20
N SER A 78 -8.48 -2.93 -11.43
CA SER A 78 -9.69 -3.54 -11.98
C SER A 78 -9.33 -4.62 -12.99
N SER A 79 -10.33 -5.34 -13.51
CA SER A 79 -10.15 -6.34 -14.58
C SER A 79 -9.79 -5.75 -15.95
N ASP A 80 -9.68 -4.42 -16.03
CA ASP A 80 -9.31 -3.71 -17.27
C ASP A 80 -7.81 -3.88 -17.56
N ARG A 81 -7.46 -4.11 -18.82
CA ARG A 81 -6.07 -4.25 -19.28
C ARG A 81 -5.28 -2.95 -19.17
N HIS A 82 -5.96 -1.81 -19.05
CA HIS A 82 -5.35 -0.50 -18.81
C HIS A 82 -5.43 -0.06 -17.34
N ALA A 83 -5.90 -0.92 -16.44
CA ALA A 83 -5.96 -0.60 -15.03
C ALA A 83 -4.56 -0.39 -14.47
N GLN A 84 -4.37 0.70 -13.72
CA GLN A 84 -3.13 0.90 -12.98
C GLN A 84 -2.90 -0.25 -12.00
N THR A 85 -1.66 -0.73 -11.96
CA THR A 85 -1.26 -1.70 -10.93
C THR A 85 -1.31 -1.02 -9.58
N VAL A 86 -1.83 -1.73 -8.58
CA VAL A 86 -1.83 -1.27 -7.19
C VAL A 86 -0.90 -2.15 -6.38
N ASP A 87 -0.20 -1.54 -5.43
CA ASP A 87 0.54 -2.29 -4.43
C ASP A 87 -0.32 -2.46 -3.18
N VAL A 88 -0.26 -3.67 -2.63
CA VAL A 88 -0.92 -4.03 -1.38
C VAL A 88 0.15 -4.25 -0.32
N TYR A 89 -0.01 -3.55 0.80
CA TYR A 89 0.83 -3.67 1.97
C TYR A 89 0.02 -4.24 3.13
N LYS A 90 0.66 -5.13 3.89
CA LYS A 90 0.10 -5.76 5.07
C LYS A 90 1.04 -5.57 6.25
N ILE A 91 0.58 -4.85 7.26
CA ILE A 91 1.37 -4.58 8.46
C ILE A 91 0.65 -5.03 9.72
N GLN A 92 1.41 -5.13 10.80
CA GLN A 92 0.87 -5.04 12.15
C GLN A 92 0.56 -3.56 12.45
N ASP A 93 -0.65 -3.27 12.89
CA ASP A 93 -1.09 -1.92 13.28
C ASP A 93 -0.14 -1.35 14.36
N PRO A 94 0.55 -0.23 14.08
CA PRO A 94 1.48 0.37 15.03
C PRO A 94 0.78 1.06 16.21
N TYR A 95 -0.50 1.38 16.09
CA TYR A 95 -1.30 2.04 17.13
C TYR A 95 -2.25 1.08 17.87
N ALA A 96 -2.32 -0.19 17.45
CA ALA A 96 -3.14 -1.17 18.15
C ALA A 96 -2.57 -1.48 19.54
N PRO A 97 -3.44 -1.65 20.57
CA PRO A 97 -3.02 -2.18 21.86
C PRO A 97 -2.31 -3.52 21.70
N ARG A 98 -1.24 -3.75 22.47
CA ARG A 98 -0.47 -5.01 22.41
C ARG A 98 -1.31 -6.25 22.74
N GLU A 99 -2.34 -6.08 23.56
CA GLU A 99 -3.29 -7.12 23.97
C GLU A 99 -4.23 -7.55 22.83
N LYS A 100 -4.42 -6.68 21.83
CA LYS A 100 -5.31 -6.91 20.69
C LYS A 100 -4.59 -6.50 19.41
N PRO A 101 -3.58 -7.27 18.98
CA PRO A 101 -2.86 -6.97 17.75
C PRO A 101 -3.82 -6.99 16.57
N ARG A 102 -3.93 -5.86 15.88
CA ARG A 102 -4.72 -5.69 14.66
C ARG A 102 -3.81 -5.69 13.43
N LYS A 103 -4.18 -6.38 12.35
CA LYS A 103 -3.47 -6.25 11.08
C LYS A 103 -4.09 -5.10 10.29
N LEU A 104 -3.32 -4.47 9.41
CA LEU A 104 -3.83 -3.46 8.50
C LEU A 104 -3.44 -3.82 7.08
N TYR A 105 -4.39 -3.65 6.18
CA TYR A 105 -4.22 -3.76 4.74
C TYR A 105 -4.40 -2.40 4.09
N MET A 106 -3.42 -2.04 3.27
CA MET A 106 -3.42 -0.79 2.51
C MET A 106 -3.23 -1.12 1.05
N LYS A 107 -4.06 -0.52 0.20
CA LYS A 107 -3.95 -0.61 -1.26
C LYS A 107 -3.79 0.77 -1.82
N PHE A 108 -2.73 1.02 -2.58
CA PHE A 108 -2.50 2.31 -3.22
C PHE A 108 -1.70 2.16 -4.51
N PHE A 109 -1.65 3.25 -5.27
CA PHE A 109 -0.74 3.40 -6.40
C PHE A 109 -0.19 4.82 -6.45
N VAL A 110 0.91 5.02 -7.18
CA VAL A 110 1.43 6.37 -7.48
C VAL A 110 1.03 6.75 -8.90
N ARG A 111 0.35 7.88 -9.03
CA ARG A 111 0.13 8.54 -10.32
C ARG A 111 1.27 9.51 -10.54
N PHE A 112 2.18 9.15 -11.43
CA PHE A 112 3.30 10.02 -11.81
C PHE A 112 2.82 11.23 -12.61
N ALA A 113 3.50 12.35 -12.43
CA ALA A 113 3.29 13.55 -13.22
C ALA A 113 3.61 13.28 -14.70
N GLU A 114 2.73 13.72 -15.60
CA GLU A 114 2.94 13.61 -17.06
C GLU A 114 3.54 14.90 -17.64
N THR A 115 3.48 16.00 -16.88
CA THR A 115 3.95 17.33 -17.27
C THR A 115 4.71 18.00 -16.12
N PRO A 116 5.62 18.95 -16.39
CA PRO A 116 6.44 19.59 -15.36
C PRO A 116 5.63 20.34 -14.28
N ASP A 117 4.44 20.81 -14.63
CA ASP A 117 3.56 21.56 -13.72
C ASP A 117 2.70 20.65 -12.83
N GLN A 118 2.78 19.32 -13.02
CA GLN A 118 2.06 18.34 -12.22
C GLN A 118 3.01 17.73 -11.18
N ALA A 119 2.48 17.52 -9.97
CA ALA A 119 3.16 16.76 -8.93
C ALA A 119 2.72 15.29 -8.97
N ASP A 120 3.61 14.38 -8.57
CA ASP A 120 3.26 12.99 -8.32
C ASP A 120 2.18 12.89 -7.24
N GLN A 121 1.20 12.01 -7.45
CA GLN A 121 0.08 11.84 -6.52
C GLN A 121 0.05 10.43 -5.96
N LEU A 122 -0.13 10.32 -4.65
CA LEU A 122 -0.41 9.06 -3.98
C LEU A 122 -1.92 8.83 -3.96
N VAL A 123 -2.38 7.77 -4.63
CA VAL A 123 -3.79 7.44 -4.71
C VAL A 123 -4.09 6.25 -3.80
N MET A 124 -4.72 6.52 -2.66
CA MET A 124 -5.14 5.55 -1.66
C MET A 124 -6.47 4.91 -2.07
N ILE A 125 -6.47 3.60 -2.29
CA ILE A 125 -7.65 2.83 -2.72
C ILE A 125 -8.39 2.20 -1.54
N SER A 126 -7.66 1.65 -0.57
CA SER A 126 -8.25 1.06 0.61
C SER A 126 -7.33 1.14 1.82
N PHE A 127 -7.95 1.27 2.99
CA PHE A 127 -7.31 1.23 4.29
C PHE A 127 -8.28 0.55 5.28
N HIS A 128 -8.01 -0.71 5.64
CA HIS A 128 -8.87 -1.52 6.52
C HIS A 128 -8.04 -2.51 7.35
N ASP A 129 -8.68 -3.22 8.27
CA ASP A 129 -8.09 -4.26 9.11
C ASP A 129 -8.06 -5.66 8.46
#